data_AF-X1I9T2-F1
#
_entry.id   AF-X1I9T2-F1
#
_cell.length_a   1.000
_cell.length_b   1.000
_cell.length_c   1.000
_cell.angle_alpha   90.00
_cell.angle_beta   90.00
_cell.angle_gamma   90.00
#
_symmetry.space_group_name_H-M   'P 1'
#
loop_
_entity.id
_entity.type
_entity.pdbx_description
1 polymer ?
#
loop_
_entity_poly.entity_id
_entity_poly.type
_entity_poly.pdbx_seq_one_letter_code
_entity_poly.pdbx_strand_id
1 'polypeptide(L)'
;DEIYYLVLGTNGEFVAGDAGLPTAAANRDNPSFADAEYRGVPVRVATYRLNNAGNTILISVAETTNKRSGAAHDMLTFIVASDVA
;
A
#
# COMPACT_ATOMS: atom_id res chain seq x y z
N ASP A 1 -6.86 13.01 -9.23
CA ASP A 1 -6.81 11.92 -8.26
C ASP A 1 -5.45 11.29 -8.48
N GLU A 2 -4.58 11.37 -7.48
CA GLU A 2 -3.23 10.81 -7.58
C GLU A 2 -3.21 9.51 -6.79
N ILE A 3 -2.61 8.49 -7.39
CA ILE A 3 -2.32 7.22 -6.74
C ILE A 3 -0.83 7.12 -6.56
N TYR A 4 -0.43 6.81 -5.34
CA TYR A 4 0.95 6.53 -4.96
C TYR A 4 1.08 5.06 -4.60
N TYR A 5 2.27 4.52 -4.78
CA TYR A 5 2.59 3.18 -4.30
C TYR A 5 3.96 3.14 -3.65
N LEU A 6 4.16 2.23 -2.70
CA LEU A 6 5.43 2.01 -2.04
C LEU A 6 5.66 0.52 -1.84
N VAL A 7 6.83 0.05 -2.23
CA VAL A 7 7.30 -1.31 -1.97
C VAL A 7 8.48 -1.26 -1.01
N LEU A 8 8.35 -1.96 0.11
CA LEU A 8 9.42 -2.16 1.08
C LEU A 8 9.78 -3.64 1.19
N GLY A 9 11.06 -3.92 1.36
CA GLY A 9 11.56 -5.27 1.64
C GLY A 9 11.45 -5.63 3.13
N THR A 10 12.03 -6.79 3.48
CA THR A 10 11.83 -7.45 4.79
C THR A 10 12.20 -6.57 5.98
N ASN A 11 13.22 -5.73 5.85
CA ASN A 11 13.70 -4.88 6.94
C ASN A 11 13.18 -3.44 6.83
N GLY A 12 12.18 -3.20 5.98
CA GLY A 12 11.63 -1.87 5.71
C GLY A 12 12.48 -1.04 4.74
N GLU A 13 13.48 -1.65 4.09
CA GLU A 13 14.27 -0.97 3.08
C GLU A 13 13.41 -0.61 1.86
N PHE A 14 13.67 0.57 1.29
CA PHE A 14 12.99 1.02 0.08
C PHE A 14 13.38 0.14 -1.11
N VAL A 15 12.38 -0.41 -1.81
CA VAL A 15 12.57 -1.18 -3.04
C VAL A 15 12.13 -0.35 -4.25
N ALA A 16 10.91 0.20 -4.21
CA ALA A 16 10.34 0.95 -5.33
C ALA A 16 9.18 1.88 -4.93
N GLY A 17 8.86 2.83 -5.81
CA GLY A 17 7.69 3.70 -5.71
C GLY A 17 7.96 5.06 -5.08
N ASP A 18 6.97 5.56 -4.37
CA ASP A 18 6.90 6.87 -3.72
C ASP A 18 7.56 6.82 -2.34
N ALA A 19 8.87 7.11 -2.31
CA ALA A 19 9.64 7.11 -1.08
C ALA A 19 9.04 8.04 -0.01
N GLY A 20 8.88 7.50 1.20
CA GLY A 20 8.28 8.22 2.32
C GLY A 20 6.74 8.15 2.37
N LEU A 21 6.10 7.41 1.46
CA LEU A 21 4.67 7.13 1.57
C LEU A 21 4.38 6.40 2.91
N PRO A 22 3.38 6.83 3.70
CA PRO A 22 3.01 6.13 4.92
C PRO A 22 2.55 4.70 4.65
N THR A 23 2.74 3.82 5.64
CA THR A 23 2.18 2.47 5.63
C THR A 23 1.14 2.32 6.73
N ALA A 24 0.09 1.55 6.48
CA ALA A 24 -0.89 1.20 7.50
C ALA A 24 -0.29 0.17 8.47
N ALA A 25 -0.49 0.35 9.77
CA ALA A 25 0.00 -0.57 10.80
C ALA A 25 -0.61 -1.98 10.62
N ALA A 26 0.16 -3.02 10.97
CA ALA A 26 -0.32 -4.39 10.88
C ALA A 26 -1.49 -4.63 11.84
N ASN A 27 -2.54 -5.29 11.34
CA ASN A 27 -3.67 -5.73 12.14
C ASN A 27 -4.07 -7.17 11.73
N ARG A 28 -5.25 -7.64 12.12
CA ARG A 28 -5.72 -9.00 11.76
C ARG A 28 -6.14 -9.13 10.29
N ASP A 29 -6.31 -8.00 9.60
CA ASP A 29 -6.74 -7.95 8.20
C ASP A 29 -5.51 -7.81 7.28
N ASN A 30 -5.63 -8.33 6.07
CA ASN A 30 -4.64 -8.12 5.01
C ASN A 30 -5.38 -7.89 3.69
N PRO A 31 -5.38 -6.66 3.15
CA PRO A 31 -4.59 -5.50 3.56
C PRO A 31 -5.09 -4.81 4.83
N SER A 32 -4.19 -4.09 5.50
CA SER A 32 -4.50 -3.14 6.58
C SER A 32 -4.72 -1.73 6.02
N PHE A 33 -5.56 -0.91 6.66
CA PHE A 33 -5.91 0.43 6.18
C PHE A 33 -5.57 1.52 7.19
N ALA A 34 -5.20 2.71 6.70
CA ALA A 34 -4.98 3.90 7.52
C ALA A 34 -5.25 5.18 6.72
N ASP A 35 -5.79 6.21 7.38
CA ASP A 35 -5.75 7.57 6.84
C ASP A 35 -4.44 8.23 7.29
N ALA A 36 -3.79 8.98 6.40
CA ALA A 36 -2.48 9.60 6.64
C ALA A 36 -2.32 10.89 5.83
N GLU A 37 -1.13 11.51 5.92
CA GLU A 37 -0.73 12.64 5.09
C GLU A 37 0.53 12.26 4.31
N TYR A 38 0.57 12.59 3.01
CA TYR A 38 1.75 12.45 2.18
C TYR A 38 1.98 13.75 1.42
N ARG A 39 3.16 14.35 1.60
CA ARG A 39 3.56 15.63 0.97
C ARG A 39 2.54 16.78 1.21
N GLY A 40 1.95 16.85 2.41
CA GLY A 40 0.96 17.88 2.74
C GLY A 40 -0.45 17.59 2.24
N VAL A 41 -0.70 16.41 1.66
CA VAL A 41 -2.01 16.03 1.12
C VAL A 41 -2.57 14.85 1.91
N PRO A 42 -3.83 14.90 2.37
CA PRO A 42 -4.48 13.76 3.00
C PRO A 42 -4.62 12.60 2.01
N VAL A 43 -4.22 11.41 2.46
CA VAL A 43 -4.26 10.17 1.68
C VAL A 43 -4.87 9.04 2.49
N ARG A 44 -5.48 8.07 1.81
CA ARG A 44 -5.94 6.80 2.41
C ARG A 44 -5.04 5.69 1.92
N VAL A 45 -4.42 4.99 2.84
CA VAL A 45 -3.40 3.97 2.58
C VAL A 45 -4.00 2.58 2.81
N ALA A 46 -3.73 1.68 1.89
CA ALA A 46 -3.89 0.24 2.09
C ALA A 46 -2.52 -0.43 1.99
N THR A 47 -2.14 -1.22 2.99
CA THR A 47 -0.86 -1.94 3.03
C THR A 47 -1.11 -3.44 3.05
N TYR A 48 -0.67 -4.09 1.98
CA TYR A 48 -0.62 -5.54 1.85
C TYR A 48 0.72 -6.08 2.37
N ARG A 49 0.66 -7.15 3.16
CA ARG A 49 1.81 -7.87 3.70
C ARG A 49 1.92 -9.23 3.04
N LEU A 50 2.92 -9.42 2.19
CA LEU A 50 3.22 -10.70 1.59
C LEU A 50 4.33 -11.38 2.39
N ASN A 51 4.01 -12.49 3.06
CA ASN A 51 4.98 -13.30 3.78
C ASN A 51 5.36 -14.51 2.92
N ASN A 52 6.63 -14.67 2.57
CA ASN A 52 7.13 -15.84 1.82
C ASN A 52 8.48 -16.32 2.36
N ALA A 53 8.57 -17.59 2.74
CA ALA A 53 9.81 -18.26 3.17
C ALA A 53 10.66 -17.48 4.19
N GLY A 54 10.01 -16.77 5.13
CA GLY A 54 10.66 -15.96 6.16
C GLY A 54 10.95 -14.50 5.76
N ASN A 55 10.68 -14.12 4.52
CA ASN A 55 10.74 -12.74 4.04
C ASN A 55 9.36 -12.09 4.07
N THR A 56 9.32 -10.78 4.27
CA THR A 56 8.09 -9.97 4.23
C THR A 56 8.25 -8.86 3.23
N ILE A 57 7.36 -8.78 2.24
CA ILE A 57 7.28 -7.64 1.33
C ILE A 57 6.07 -6.81 1.73
N LEU A 58 6.26 -5.50 1.91
CA LEU A 58 5.18 -4.56 2.11
C LEU A 58 4.85 -3.86 0.81
N ILE A 59 3.60 -3.89 0.41
CA ILE A 59 3.09 -3.12 -0.71
C ILE A 59 2.03 -2.18 -0.17
N SER A 60 2.28 -0.88 -0.24
CA SER A 60 1.31 0.15 0.15
C SER A 60 0.84 0.91 -1.07
N VAL A 61 -0.46 1.16 -1.14
CA VAL A 61 -1.09 2.02 -2.15
C VAL A 61 -1.83 3.11 -1.42
N ALA A 62 -1.76 4.34 -1.93
CA ALA A 62 -2.47 5.47 -1.35
C ALA A 62 -3.19 6.30 -2.42
N GLU A 63 -4.41 6.73 -2.13
CA GLU A 63 -5.15 7.68 -2.96
C GLU A 63 -5.34 9.01 -2.23
N THR A 64 -5.33 10.12 -2.99
CA THR A 64 -5.74 11.42 -2.44
C THR A 64 -7.23 11.44 -2.10
N THR A 65 -7.63 11.97 -0.94
CA THR A 65 -9.03 11.95 -0.46
C THR A 65 -10.00 12.84 -1.24
N ASN A 66 -9.62 13.31 -2.43
CA ASN A 66 -10.34 14.36 -3.15
C ASN A 66 -11.67 13.88 -3.77
N LYS A 67 -11.91 12.57 -3.92
CA LYS A 67 -13.18 11.99 -4.40
C LYS A 67 -13.45 10.62 -3.77
N ARG A 68 -14.71 10.29 -3.47
CA ARG A 68 -15.14 8.92 -3.14
C ARG A 68 -14.89 8.04 -4.37
N SER A 69 -13.83 7.23 -4.37
CA SER A 69 -13.42 6.40 -5.50
C SER A 69 -12.98 5.04 -4.99
N GLY A 70 -13.48 3.95 -5.57
CA GLY A 70 -13.12 2.57 -5.21
C GLY A 70 -11.77 2.10 -5.79
N ALA A 71 -10.96 3.02 -6.33
CA ALA A 71 -9.79 2.70 -7.14
C ALA A 71 -8.69 1.95 -6.37
N ALA A 72 -8.48 2.26 -5.09
CA ALA A 72 -7.53 1.52 -4.25
C ALA A 72 -7.90 0.02 -4.13
N HIS A 73 -9.21 -0.30 -4.10
CA HIS A 73 -9.70 -1.68 -4.01
C HIS A 73 -9.42 -2.46 -5.30
N ASP A 74 -9.61 -1.82 -6.45
CA ASP A 74 -9.41 -2.44 -7.77
C ASP A 74 -7.92 -2.67 -8.07
N MET A 75 -7.04 -1.75 -7.68
CA MET A 75 -5.58 -1.92 -7.85
C MET A 75 -5.00 -3.07 -7.02
N LEU A 76 -5.43 -3.20 -5.76
CA LEU A 76 -5.04 -4.31 -4.91
C LEU A 76 -5.47 -5.65 -5.49
N THR A 77 -6.66 -5.71 -6.07
CA THR A 77 -7.18 -6.90 -6.77
C THR A 77 -6.28 -7.27 -7.94
N PHE A 78 -5.81 -6.29 -8.72
CA PHE A 78 -4.92 -6.53 -9.86
C PHE A 78 -3.54 -7.04 -9.42
N ILE A 79 -2.96 -6.45 -8.37
CA ILE A 79 -1.64 -6.86 -7.85
C ILE A 79 -1.69 -8.30 -7.34
N VAL A 80 -2.70 -8.64 -6.52
CA VAL A 80 -2.88 -10.02 -6.03
C VAL A 80 -3.09 -10.97 -7.20
N ALA A 81 -3.96 -10.63 -8.17
CA ALA A 81 -4.21 -11.48 -9.34
C ALA A 81 -2.97 -11.71 -10.21
N SER A 82 -2.07 -10.73 -10.31
CA SER A 82 -0.82 -10.86 -11.09
C SER A 82 0.24 -11.74 -10.42
N ASP A 83 0.20 -11.89 -9.09
CA ASP A 83 1.20 -12.65 -8.32
C ASP A 83 0.84 -14.16 -8.19
N VAL A 84 -0.42 -14.54 -8.45
CA VAL A 84 -0.89 -15.94 -8.49
C VAL A 84 -1.04 -16.51 -9.92
N ALA A 85 -0.62 -15.77 -10.95
CA ALA A 85 -0.71 -16.17 -12.36
C ALA A 85 0.64 -16.60 -12.97
#